data_AF-A0A7M7SWW7-F1
#
_entry.id   AF-A0A7M7SWW7-F1
#
_cell.length_a   1.000
_cell.length_b   1.000
_cell.length_c   1.000
_cell.angle_alpha   90.00
_cell.angle_beta   90.00
_cell.angle_gamma   90.00
#
_symmetry.space_group_name_H-M   'P 1'
#
loop_
_entity.id
_entity.type
_entity.pdbx_description
1 polymer ?
#
loop_
_entity_poly.entity_id
_entity_poly.type
_entity_poly.pdbx_seq_one_letter_code
_entity_poly.pdbx_strand_id
1 'polypeptide(L)'
;MLQNWAETVESSKLIQTLRTALKRARLLEVEETCFTSSSRGTDVASETIHPSKGGTIQLPHYGIDLCIPALALQKECEITLKVLPQPSSVLFAENEAIVSPGVVCEPSGITFEKPLKLVIPHCALLTDPSKAKVTMHFTHGNAKVTKKELSSTGSPRCIVRANDLEVYITHFSIYEMFMAISDYLIGKRVASTPYLPKLMSRLQPQYCHLRLFNDTPGLADLIEKEEEKLDYRKMAPTKKMFVHWDKGELKIICEVKGGYVPENERMKTVSLDDIYILDQNLFSFSVRATGDADVDFKFNFYPHCDEGQAFIAKFSGMYLGLVA
;
A
#
# COMPACT_ATOMS: atom_id res chain seq x y z
N MET A 1 4.70 -46.91 -1.49
CA MET A 1 3.34 -46.68 -0.94
C MET A 1 3.17 -45.29 -0.29
N LEU A 2 4.04 -44.30 -0.57
CA LEU A 2 4.02 -42.96 0.04
C LEU A 2 3.92 -41.81 -0.98
N GLN A 3 3.57 -42.08 -2.24
CA GLN A 3 3.42 -41.04 -3.27
C GLN A 3 1.96 -40.64 -3.54
N ASN A 4 0.96 -41.37 -3.03
CA ASN A 4 -0.47 -41.07 -3.29
C ASN A 4 -1.22 -40.46 -2.09
N TRP A 5 -0.54 -40.03 -1.02
CA TRP A 5 -1.22 -39.47 0.16
C TRP A 5 -1.36 -37.94 0.13
N ALA A 6 -0.56 -37.24 -0.69
CA ALA A 6 -0.56 -35.79 -0.77
C ALA A 6 -1.69 -35.21 -1.64
N GLU A 7 -2.33 -36.01 -2.49
CA GLU A 7 -3.35 -35.54 -3.45
C GLU A 7 -4.79 -35.57 -2.90
N THR A 8 -5.02 -36.09 -1.69
CA THR A 8 -6.39 -36.27 -1.13
C THR A 8 -6.64 -35.50 0.17
N VAL A 9 -5.71 -34.68 0.63
CA VAL A 9 -5.85 -33.93 1.89
C VAL A 9 -5.83 -32.43 1.61
N GLU A 10 -6.95 -31.74 1.86
CA GLU A 10 -7.02 -30.27 1.80
C GLU A 10 -5.87 -29.65 2.61
N SER A 11 -5.21 -28.63 2.04
CA SER A 11 -4.05 -27.93 2.60
C SER A 11 -4.19 -27.58 4.09
N SER A 12 -5.41 -27.29 4.55
CA SER A 12 -5.75 -27.01 5.96
C SER A 12 -5.51 -28.20 6.91
N LYS A 13 -5.81 -29.43 6.47
CA LYS A 13 -5.64 -30.65 7.26
C LYS A 13 -4.18 -31.10 7.33
N LEU A 14 -3.39 -30.82 6.29
CA LEU A 14 -1.96 -31.13 6.22
C LEU A 14 -1.16 -30.29 7.22
N ILE A 15 -1.51 -29.00 7.33
CA ILE A 15 -0.96 -28.07 8.33
C ILE A 15 -1.32 -28.50 9.76
N GLN A 16 -2.57 -28.93 9.99
CA GLN A 16 -2.99 -29.38 11.31
C GLN A 16 -2.26 -30.66 11.75
N THR A 17 -2.05 -31.59 10.81
CA THR A 17 -1.33 -32.85 11.06
C THR A 17 0.16 -32.60 11.33
N LEU A 18 0.79 -31.71 10.58
CA LEU A 18 2.17 -31.25 10.82
C LEU A 18 2.33 -30.59 12.19
N ARG A 19 1.36 -29.74 12.61
CA ARG A 19 1.34 -29.13 13.95
C ARG A 19 1.23 -30.17 15.06
N THR A 20 0.37 -31.19 14.89
CA THR A 20 0.24 -32.27 15.87
C THR A 20 1.52 -33.12 15.97
N ALA A 21 2.19 -33.36 14.85
CA ALA A 21 3.47 -34.08 14.82
C ALA A 21 4.61 -33.29 15.49
N LEU A 22 4.68 -31.97 15.24
CA LEU A 22 5.69 -31.09 15.84
C LEU A 22 5.47 -30.88 17.35
N LYS A 23 4.22 -30.80 17.82
CA LYS A 23 3.89 -30.79 19.25
C LYS A 23 4.27 -32.12 19.94
N ARG A 24 4.06 -33.26 19.28
CA ARG A 24 4.49 -34.58 19.80
C ARG A 24 6.01 -34.72 19.86
N ALA A 25 6.74 -34.06 18.96
CA ALA A 25 8.20 -34.04 18.95
C ALA A 25 8.82 -33.06 19.98
N ARG A 26 8.01 -32.32 20.76
CA ARG A 26 8.47 -31.28 21.71
C ARG A 26 9.38 -30.21 21.09
N LEU A 27 9.17 -29.88 19.82
CA LEU A 27 9.97 -28.88 19.09
C LEU A 27 9.32 -27.47 19.08
N LEU A 28 8.24 -27.26 19.83
CA LEU A 28 7.55 -25.98 19.98
C LEU A 28 7.33 -25.70 21.47
N GLU A 29 8.20 -24.89 22.06
CA GLU A 29 7.96 -24.17 23.32
C GLU A 29 8.05 -22.66 23.03
N VAL A 30 6.97 -22.06 22.54
CA VAL A 30 6.77 -20.60 22.53
C VAL A 30 5.28 -20.32 22.72
N GLU A 31 4.99 -19.40 23.64
CA GLU A 31 3.67 -18.96 24.09
C GLU A 31 2.69 -18.65 22.95
N GLU A 32 1.51 -19.26 23.04
CA GLU A 32 0.40 -19.08 22.11
C GLU A 32 -0.37 -17.80 22.46
N THR A 33 -0.33 -16.79 21.57
CA THR A 33 -1.45 -15.86 21.37
C THR A 33 -1.95 -15.98 19.93
N CYS A 34 -2.99 -16.81 19.79
CA CYS A 34 -3.98 -16.91 18.71
C CYS A 34 -3.65 -16.32 17.32
N PHE A 35 -3.08 -17.15 16.44
CA PHE A 35 -3.37 -17.07 15.00
C PHE A 35 -4.71 -17.76 14.72
N THR A 36 -5.80 -16.99 14.74
CA THR A 36 -7.06 -17.41 14.12
C THR A 36 -7.09 -16.91 12.67
N SER A 37 -7.38 -17.85 11.78
CA SER A 37 -7.56 -17.66 10.35
C SER A 37 -8.70 -16.67 10.02
N SER A 38 -8.50 -15.89 8.95
CA SER A 38 -9.35 -14.83 8.39
C SER A 38 -9.11 -13.41 8.93
N SER A 39 -7.88 -12.89 8.82
CA SER A 39 -7.67 -11.46 8.99
C SER A 39 -8.12 -10.72 7.72
N ARG A 40 -9.43 -10.47 7.63
CA ARG A 40 -9.94 -9.29 6.91
C ARG A 40 -9.30 -8.10 7.61
N GLY A 41 -8.33 -7.45 6.98
CA GLY A 41 -7.70 -6.26 7.56
C GLY A 41 -8.75 -5.19 7.79
N THR A 42 -8.97 -4.82 9.06
CA THR A 42 -9.73 -3.62 9.41
C THR A 42 -8.79 -2.42 9.28
N ASP A 43 -9.30 -1.33 8.73
CA ASP A 43 -8.65 -0.02 8.61
C ASP A 43 -8.73 0.79 9.93
N VAL A 44 -9.43 0.25 10.92
CA VAL A 44 -9.62 0.82 12.25
C VAL A 44 -9.42 -0.24 13.33
N ALA A 45 -8.85 0.19 14.46
CA ALA A 45 -8.75 -0.58 15.69
C ALA A 45 -8.93 0.36 16.90
N SER A 46 -9.61 -0.12 17.93
CA SER A 46 -9.88 0.63 19.16
C SER A 46 -9.58 -0.24 20.37
N GLU A 47 -8.99 0.36 21.40
CA GLU A 47 -8.71 -0.32 22.66
C GLU A 47 -8.87 0.64 23.85
N THR A 48 -9.42 0.14 24.95
CA THR A 48 -9.48 0.86 26.22
C THR A 48 -8.16 0.72 26.96
N ILE A 49 -7.44 1.83 27.12
CA ILE A 49 -6.09 1.87 27.67
C ILE A 49 -6.14 2.29 29.14
N HIS A 50 -5.70 1.39 30.02
CA HIS A 50 -5.64 1.66 31.46
C HIS A 50 -4.32 2.36 31.84
N PRO A 51 -4.33 3.47 32.63
CA PRO A 51 -3.15 4.26 32.97
C PRO A 51 -1.98 3.46 33.50
N SER A 52 -2.23 2.49 34.40
CA SER A 52 -1.17 1.72 35.05
C SER A 52 -0.53 0.66 34.15
N LYS A 53 -1.17 0.28 33.04
CA LYS A 53 -0.71 -0.79 32.14
C LYS A 53 -0.16 -0.25 30.82
N GLY A 54 -0.76 0.83 30.29
CA GLY A 54 -0.57 1.18 28.89
C GLY A 54 -1.25 0.17 27.97
N GLY A 55 -0.83 0.10 26.72
CA GLY A 55 -1.36 -0.86 25.74
C GLY A 55 -0.74 -0.69 24.36
N THR A 56 -1.16 -1.51 23.40
CA THR A 56 -0.70 -1.45 22.01
C THR A 56 -1.86 -1.72 21.07
N ILE A 57 -2.18 -0.74 20.24
CA ILE A 57 -3.20 -0.84 19.21
C ILE A 57 -2.51 -1.14 17.88
N GLN A 58 -2.97 -2.18 17.19
CA GLN A 58 -2.33 -2.66 15.96
C GLN A 58 -3.29 -2.66 14.78
N LEU A 59 -2.77 -2.32 13.61
CA LEU A 59 -3.38 -2.56 12.31
C LEU A 59 -2.45 -3.49 11.51
N PRO A 60 -2.43 -4.81 11.80
CA PRO A 60 -1.42 -5.72 11.25
C PRO A 60 -1.39 -5.78 9.73
N HIS A 61 -2.56 -5.61 9.10
CA HIS A 61 -2.70 -5.57 7.64
C HIS A 61 -1.93 -4.42 6.99
N TYR A 62 -1.83 -3.30 7.69
CA TYR A 62 -1.13 -2.10 7.25
C TYR A 62 0.27 -1.99 7.87
N GLY A 63 0.66 -2.90 8.77
CA GLY A 63 1.94 -2.85 9.47
C GLY A 63 2.09 -1.64 10.40
N ILE A 64 0.98 -1.11 10.93
CA ILE A 64 0.98 0.09 11.77
C ILE A 64 0.71 -0.32 13.23
N ASP A 65 1.54 0.17 14.13
CA ASP A 65 1.39 -0.06 15.58
C ASP A 65 1.43 1.26 16.35
N LEU A 66 0.56 1.41 17.35
CA LEU A 66 0.59 2.50 18.32
C LEU A 66 0.80 1.94 19.73
N CYS A 67 2.00 2.13 20.26
CA CYS A 67 2.36 1.74 21.62
C CYS A 67 2.18 2.90 22.59
N ILE A 68 1.41 2.67 23.66
CA ILE A 68 1.13 3.63 24.71
C ILE A 68 1.74 3.12 26.02
N PRO A 69 2.78 3.77 26.56
CA PRO A 69 3.44 3.29 27.75
C PRO A 69 2.58 3.48 29.01
N ALA A 70 2.83 2.67 30.03
CA ALA A 70 2.25 2.88 31.35
C ALA A 70 2.56 4.29 31.88
N LEU A 71 1.56 4.89 32.52
CA LEU A 71 1.53 6.25 33.04
C LEU A 71 1.61 7.35 31.96
N ALA A 72 1.32 7.05 30.70
CA ALA A 72 1.15 8.08 29.66
C ALA A 72 -0.19 8.81 29.78
N LEU A 73 -1.19 8.15 30.36
CA LEU A 73 -2.54 8.67 30.59
C LEU A 73 -2.80 8.85 32.08
N GLN A 74 -3.62 9.83 32.44
CA GLN A 74 -4.06 10.06 33.82
C GLN A 74 -5.29 9.23 34.22
N LYS A 75 -6.13 8.89 33.22
CA LYS A 75 -7.35 8.11 33.39
C LYS A 75 -7.49 7.12 32.24
N GLU A 76 -8.31 6.10 32.46
CA GLU A 76 -8.69 5.17 31.40
C GLU A 76 -9.30 5.93 30.22
N CYS A 77 -8.87 5.57 29.01
CA CYS A 77 -9.31 6.20 27.77
C CYS A 77 -9.41 5.14 26.68
N GLU A 78 -10.53 5.11 25.97
CA GLU A 78 -10.60 4.43 24.68
C GLU A 78 -9.78 5.22 23.67
N ILE A 79 -8.85 4.54 23.00
CA ILE A 79 -8.05 5.11 21.93
C ILE A 79 -8.35 4.35 20.66
N THR A 80 -8.54 5.09 19.56
CA THR A 80 -8.81 4.54 18.24
C THR A 80 -7.71 4.95 17.27
N LEU A 81 -7.17 3.99 16.53
CA LEU A 81 -6.23 4.17 15.45
C LEU A 81 -6.92 3.82 14.13
N LYS A 82 -6.87 4.74 13.16
CA LYS A 82 -7.39 4.56 11.80
C LYS A 82 -6.28 4.81 10.80
N VAL A 83 -6.22 3.99 9.75
CA VAL A 83 -5.44 4.32 8.55
C VAL A 83 -6.35 5.01 7.55
N LEU A 84 -5.85 6.06 6.92
CA LEU A 84 -6.56 6.76 5.85
C LEU A 84 -5.73 6.68 4.56
N PRO A 85 -6.40 6.49 3.39
CA PRO A 85 -5.78 6.86 2.13
C PRO A 85 -5.48 8.36 2.15
N GLN A 86 -4.46 8.77 1.41
CA GLN A 86 -3.92 10.10 1.56
C GLN A 86 -4.90 11.20 1.09
N PRO A 87 -4.97 12.37 1.78
CA PRO A 87 -5.70 13.53 1.27
C PRO A 87 -5.06 14.06 -0.01
N SER A 88 -5.88 14.27 -1.04
CA SER A 88 -5.46 14.70 -2.37
C SER A 88 -5.10 16.20 -2.52
N SER A 89 -5.11 16.97 -1.43
CA SER A 89 -5.09 18.46 -1.48
C SER A 89 -3.97 19.15 -0.70
N VAL A 90 -2.93 18.43 -0.30
CA VAL A 90 -1.79 19.00 0.44
C VAL A 90 -0.72 19.49 -0.54
N LEU A 91 -0.26 20.74 -0.37
CA LEU A 91 0.88 21.28 -1.11
C LEU A 91 2.20 20.89 -0.42
N PHE A 92 3.08 20.21 -1.15
CA PHE A 92 4.39 19.78 -0.67
C PHE A 92 5.49 20.72 -1.13
N ALA A 93 6.60 20.77 -0.39
CA ALA A 93 7.80 21.46 -0.87
C ALA A 93 8.45 20.66 -2.02
N GLU A 94 9.20 21.34 -2.89
CA GLU A 94 9.78 20.79 -4.13
C GLU A 94 10.65 19.52 -3.93
N ASN A 95 11.16 19.26 -2.71
CA ASN A 95 12.01 18.10 -2.40
C ASN A 95 11.46 17.22 -1.27
N GLU A 96 10.16 17.31 -1.01
CA GLU A 96 9.51 16.60 0.07
C GLU A 96 8.60 15.51 -0.49
N ALA A 97 8.93 14.24 -0.25
CA ALA A 97 8.15 13.12 -0.76
C ALA A 97 7.27 12.54 0.34
N ILE A 98 6.00 12.28 0.02
CA ILE A 98 5.15 11.47 0.89
C ILE A 98 5.59 10.03 0.74
N VAL A 99 5.79 9.37 1.87
CA VAL A 99 6.29 8.00 1.88
C VAL A 99 5.49 7.06 2.76
N SER A 100 4.59 7.54 3.61
CA SER A 100 3.79 6.72 4.52
C SER A 100 2.29 6.90 4.26
N PRO A 101 1.43 5.94 4.65
CA PRO A 101 -0.01 6.18 4.71
C PRO A 101 -0.35 7.28 5.73
N GLY A 102 -1.54 7.86 5.59
CA GLY A 102 -2.11 8.75 6.59
C GLY A 102 -2.69 7.95 7.76
N VAL A 103 -2.65 8.52 8.96
CA VAL A 103 -3.28 7.93 10.15
C VAL A 103 -4.05 8.96 10.94
N VAL A 104 -5.11 8.52 11.61
CA VAL A 104 -5.87 9.31 12.59
C VAL A 104 -5.83 8.57 13.91
N CYS A 105 -5.56 9.32 14.99
CA CYS A 105 -5.63 8.82 16.35
C CYS A 105 -6.70 9.61 17.12
N GLU A 106 -7.66 8.91 17.70
CA GLU A 106 -8.74 9.49 18.51
C GLU A 106 -8.59 9.06 19.98
N PRO A 107 -8.97 9.91 20.95
CA PRO A 107 -9.65 11.20 20.77
C PRO A 107 -8.71 12.32 20.32
N SER A 108 -9.16 13.12 19.36
CA SER A 108 -8.41 14.25 18.79
C SER A 108 -7.88 15.21 19.87
N GLY A 109 -6.62 15.61 19.74
CA GLY A 109 -6.00 16.63 20.60
C GLY A 109 -5.67 16.22 22.04
N ILE A 110 -5.90 14.95 22.43
CA ILE A 110 -5.47 14.45 23.74
C ILE A 110 -3.95 14.55 23.90
N THR A 111 -3.49 14.89 25.11
CA THR A 111 -2.07 14.97 25.48
C THR A 111 -1.68 13.82 26.41
N PHE A 112 -0.40 13.44 26.35
CA PHE A 112 0.16 12.32 27.10
C PHE A 112 1.36 12.77 27.93
N GLU A 113 1.47 12.24 29.15
CA GLU A 113 2.55 12.52 30.09
C GLU A 113 3.89 11.92 29.65
N LYS A 114 3.83 10.88 28.82
CA LYS A 114 4.98 10.20 28.22
C LYS A 114 4.79 10.10 26.70
N PRO A 115 5.87 10.19 25.91
CA PRO A 115 5.80 10.00 24.47
C PRO A 115 5.28 8.61 24.13
N LEU A 116 4.34 8.57 23.19
CA LEU A 116 3.86 7.36 22.53
C LEU A 116 4.87 6.95 21.46
N LYS A 117 4.77 5.70 20.99
CA LYS A 117 5.52 5.23 19.82
C LYS A 117 4.55 4.76 18.75
N LEU A 118 4.53 5.45 17.62
CA LEU A 118 3.78 5.10 16.43
C LEU A 118 4.76 4.54 15.38
N VAL A 119 4.58 3.29 14.99
CA VAL A 119 5.36 2.64 13.94
C VAL A 119 4.54 2.67 12.65
N ILE A 120 5.10 3.25 11.59
CA ILE A 120 4.43 3.37 10.28
C ILE A 120 5.37 2.90 9.17
N PRO A 121 4.95 2.00 8.27
CA PRO A 121 5.78 1.65 7.12
C PRO A 121 5.90 2.84 6.18
N HIS A 122 7.02 2.90 5.46
CA HIS A 122 7.20 3.88 4.39
C HIS A 122 7.62 3.22 3.08
N CYS A 123 7.65 3.98 1.97
CA CYS A 123 8.12 3.53 0.67
C CYS A 123 9.42 4.25 0.21
N ALA A 124 10.00 5.13 1.03
CA ALA A 124 11.25 5.84 0.71
C ALA A 124 12.42 4.91 0.37
N LEU A 125 13.22 5.29 -0.63
CA LEU A 125 14.56 4.76 -0.88
C LEU A 125 15.59 5.76 -0.39
N LEU A 126 16.35 5.37 0.64
CA LEU A 126 17.27 6.25 1.34
C LEU A 126 18.70 5.73 1.20
N THR A 127 19.64 6.65 0.97
CA THR A 127 21.08 6.33 1.01
C THR A 127 21.58 6.16 2.44
N ASP A 128 21.06 6.97 3.37
CA ASP A 128 21.36 6.89 4.79
C ASP A 128 20.09 7.24 5.60
N PRO A 129 19.33 6.23 6.06
CA PRO A 129 18.13 6.47 6.87
C PRO A 129 18.38 7.33 8.11
N SER A 130 19.54 7.21 8.75
CA SER A 130 19.83 7.91 10.01
C SER A 130 19.95 9.43 9.89
N LYS A 131 20.13 9.92 8.65
CA LYS A 131 20.27 11.35 8.33
C LYS A 131 19.07 11.92 7.57
N ALA A 132 18.09 11.09 7.21
CA ALA A 132 16.88 11.54 6.55
C ALA A 132 16.09 12.50 7.45
N LYS A 133 15.55 13.57 6.87
CA LYS A 133 14.68 14.49 7.58
C LYS A 133 13.24 14.08 7.38
N VAL A 134 12.49 13.98 8.48
CA VAL A 134 11.08 13.64 8.45
C VAL A 134 10.26 14.85 8.87
N THR A 135 9.30 15.22 8.04
CA THR A 135 8.28 16.21 8.37
C THR A 135 6.97 15.48 8.65
N MET A 136 6.38 15.75 9.81
CA MET A 136 5.01 15.37 10.10
C MET A 136 4.08 16.49 9.65
N HIS A 137 3.15 16.16 8.76
CA HIS A 137 2.07 17.05 8.35
C HIS A 137 0.79 16.65 9.07
N PHE A 138 0.02 17.63 9.54
CA PHE A 138 -1.24 17.39 10.23
C PHE A 138 -2.24 18.52 9.97
N THR A 139 -3.53 18.17 9.90
CA THR A 139 -4.60 19.13 9.60
C THR A 139 -5.40 19.51 10.86
N HIS A 140 -5.93 20.74 10.88
CA HIS A 140 -6.70 21.30 11.99
C HIS A 140 -8.19 21.49 11.62
N GLY A 141 -8.87 20.51 11.01
CA GLY A 141 -10.32 20.56 10.74
C GLY A 141 -10.84 21.67 9.81
N ASN A 142 -10.03 22.68 9.48
CA ASN A 142 -10.32 23.83 8.62
C ASN A 142 -9.46 23.80 7.35
N ALA A 143 -9.03 22.59 6.94
CA ALA A 143 -8.13 22.33 5.81
C ALA A 143 -6.75 23.01 5.87
N LYS A 144 -6.41 23.74 6.94
CA LYS A 144 -5.06 24.27 7.14
C LYS A 144 -4.13 23.14 7.52
N VAL A 145 -3.19 22.82 6.62
CA VAL A 145 -2.10 21.88 6.88
C VAL A 145 -1.03 22.62 7.69
N THR A 146 -0.65 22.04 8.82
CA THR A 146 0.51 22.47 9.60
C THR A 146 1.58 21.40 9.47
N LYS A 147 2.84 21.83 9.39
CA LYS A 147 3.99 20.94 9.29
C LYS A 147 4.91 21.10 10.50
N LYS A 148 5.49 19.99 10.94
CA LYS A 148 6.50 19.97 11.99
C LYS A 148 7.61 19.01 11.61
N GLU A 149 8.82 19.54 11.48
CA GLU A 149 10.02 18.73 11.36
C GLU A 149 10.23 17.94 12.65
N LEU A 150 10.47 16.64 12.51
CA LEU A 150 10.71 15.74 13.61
C LEU A 150 12.21 15.70 13.90
N SER A 151 12.58 15.95 15.15
CA SER A 151 13.97 15.86 15.58
C SER A 151 14.43 14.41 15.65
N SER A 152 15.74 14.19 15.78
CA SER A 152 16.30 12.88 16.18
C SER A 152 16.22 12.66 17.70
N THR A 153 16.13 13.74 18.50
CA THR A 153 16.12 13.72 19.97
C THR A 153 14.97 14.54 20.56
N GLY A 154 14.40 14.13 21.70
CA GLY A 154 13.32 14.86 22.36
C GLY A 154 11.93 14.41 21.90
N SER A 155 10.94 15.32 21.88
CA SER A 155 9.59 15.04 21.39
C SER A 155 8.94 16.30 20.79
N PRO A 156 8.32 16.22 19.60
CA PRO A 156 8.17 15.02 18.78
C PRO A 156 9.47 14.68 18.04
N ARG A 157 9.73 13.39 17.82
CA ARG A 157 10.95 12.89 17.15
C ARG A 157 10.64 11.69 16.25
N CYS A 158 11.54 11.38 15.32
CA CYS A 158 11.43 10.21 14.46
C CYS A 158 12.74 9.43 14.41
N ILE A 159 12.66 8.11 14.47
CA ILE A 159 13.75 7.23 14.03
C ILE A 159 13.34 6.64 12.68
N VAL A 160 14.15 6.88 11.67
CA VAL A 160 13.93 6.35 10.32
C VAL A 160 14.70 5.04 10.18
N ARG A 161 13.99 3.95 9.91
CA ARG A 161 14.58 2.65 9.55
C ARG A 161 14.54 2.46 8.04
N ALA A 162 14.91 1.27 7.56
CA ALA A 162 14.90 0.97 6.14
C ALA A 162 13.48 0.92 5.54
N ASN A 163 12.50 0.46 6.34
CA ASN A 163 11.14 0.19 5.88
C ASN A 163 10.03 0.80 6.74
N ASP A 164 10.38 1.36 7.91
CA ASP A 164 9.42 1.93 8.85
C ASP A 164 9.98 3.19 9.54
N LEU A 165 9.05 3.97 10.06
CA LEU A 165 9.28 5.16 10.86
C LEU A 165 8.81 4.86 12.28
N GLU A 166 9.67 5.08 13.28
CA GLU A 166 9.25 5.14 14.68
C GLU A 166 9.06 6.59 15.09
N VAL A 167 7.82 7.03 15.11
CA VAL A 167 7.42 8.39 15.42
C VAL A 167 7.02 8.47 16.88
N TYR A 168 7.63 9.40 17.61
CA TYR A 168 7.35 9.63 19.02
C TYR A 168 6.62 10.96 19.21
N ILE A 169 5.41 10.89 19.75
CA ILE A 169 4.50 12.04 19.91
C ILE A 169 3.93 12.07 21.34
N THR A 170 3.61 13.27 21.81
CA THR A 170 3.00 13.50 23.15
C THR A 170 1.56 13.99 23.06
N HIS A 171 1.00 14.06 21.85
CA HIS A 171 -0.38 14.45 21.63
C HIS A 171 -0.87 13.88 20.31
N PHE A 172 -2.18 13.64 20.20
CA PHE A 172 -2.81 13.34 18.92
C PHE A 172 -3.09 14.62 18.14
N SER A 173 -3.01 14.54 16.81
CA SER A 173 -3.47 15.58 15.91
C SER A 173 -4.99 15.75 16.05
N ILE A 174 -5.51 16.86 15.51
CA ILE A 174 -6.95 17.07 15.49
C ILE A 174 -7.62 16.21 14.42
N TYR A 175 -6.95 16.02 13.29
CA TYR A 175 -7.38 15.20 12.17
C TYR A 175 -6.28 14.18 11.84
N GLU A 176 -5.94 13.99 10.58
CA GLU A 176 -4.92 13.06 10.10
C GLU A 176 -3.50 13.59 10.26
N MET A 177 -2.56 12.64 10.32
CA MET A 177 -1.13 12.88 10.19
C MET A 177 -0.54 11.98 9.11
N PHE A 178 0.41 12.49 8.34
CA PHE A 178 1.22 11.71 7.40
C PHE A 178 2.66 12.20 7.43
N MET A 179 3.57 11.31 7.03
CA MET A 179 5.00 11.58 7.08
C MET A 179 5.52 11.80 5.66
N ALA A 180 6.29 12.87 5.53
CA ALA A 180 7.07 13.13 4.34
C ALA A 180 8.56 13.13 4.70
N ILE A 181 9.38 12.70 3.74
CA ILE A 181 10.83 12.66 3.89
C ILE A 181 11.48 13.62 2.91
N SER A 182 12.46 14.35 3.42
CA SER A 182 13.44 15.11 2.65
C SER A 182 14.86 14.68 3.06
N ASP A 183 15.85 15.06 2.26
CA ASP A 183 17.27 14.69 2.40
C ASP A 183 17.54 13.17 2.32
N TYR A 184 18.68 12.80 1.73
CA TYR A 184 19.13 11.40 1.54
C TYR A 184 18.17 10.47 0.75
N LEU A 185 17.05 11.02 0.28
CA LEU A 185 16.03 10.38 -0.53
C LEU A 185 16.49 10.31 -1.99
N ILE A 186 16.61 9.09 -2.52
CA ILE A 186 17.05 8.82 -3.90
C ILE A 186 15.96 8.21 -4.77
N GLY A 187 14.79 7.93 -4.19
CA GLY A 187 13.68 7.34 -4.91
C GLY A 187 12.55 6.87 -4.01
N LYS A 188 11.58 6.19 -4.62
CA LYS A 188 10.45 5.52 -3.92
C LYS A 188 10.26 4.10 -4.42
N ARG A 189 9.79 3.24 -3.52
CA ARG A 189 9.19 1.94 -3.85
C ARG A 189 7.77 2.17 -4.34
N VAL A 190 7.51 1.75 -5.57
CA VAL A 190 6.22 1.91 -6.23
C VAL A 190 5.74 0.53 -6.66
N ALA A 191 4.43 0.32 -6.64
CA ALA A 191 3.78 -0.89 -7.08
C ALA A 191 2.79 -0.58 -8.20
N SER A 192 2.60 -1.54 -9.11
CA SER A 192 1.60 -1.46 -10.17
C SER A 192 0.77 -2.72 -10.29
N THR A 193 -0.53 -2.56 -10.53
CA THR A 193 -1.45 -3.68 -10.74
C THR A 193 -2.41 -3.38 -11.89
N PRO A 194 -2.48 -4.24 -12.92
CA PRO A 194 -3.41 -4.08 -14.02
C PRO A 194 -4.76 -4.75 -13.73
N TYR A 195 -5.83 -4.08 -14.11
CA TYR A 195 -7.20 -4.51 -14.00
C TYR A 195 -7.95 -4.34 -15.32
N LEU A 196 -8.87 -5.25 -15.60
CA LEU A 196 -9.78 -5.17 -16.74
C LEU A 196 -11.22 -5.39 -16.28
N PRO A 197 -12.23 -4.91 -17.03
CA PRO A 197 -13.62 -5.23 -16.77
C PRO A 197 -13.84 -6.74 -16.69
N LYS A 198 -14.71 -7.20 -15.79
CA LYS A 198 -15.08 -8.62 -15.70
C LYS A 198 -15.77 -9.09 -16.99
N LEU A 199 -16.58 -8.23 -17.59
CA LEU A 199 -17.26 -8.44 -18.87
C LEU A 199 -16.64 -7.54 -19.93
N MET A 200 -16.00 -8.15 -20.93
CA MET A 200 -15.33 -7.43 -22.01
C MET A 200 -15.94 -7.83 -23.35
N SER A 201 -16.42 -6.85 -24.11
CA SER A 201 -16.96 -7.05 -25.45
C SER A 201 -15.92 -6.70 -26.51
N ARG A 202 -15.85 -7.49 -27.59
CA ARG A 202 -15.04 -7.18 -28.78
C ARG A 202 -15.62 -6.03 -29.62
N LEU A 203 -16.92 -5.76 -29.48
CA LEU A 203 -17.63 -4.78 -30.32
C LEU A 203 -17.34 -3.33 -29.93
N GLN A 204 -16.78 -3.10 -28.76
CA GLN A 204 -16.49 -1.76 -28.23
C GLN A 204 -15.13 -1.72 -27.54
N PRO A 205 -14.49 -0.53 -27.47
CA PRO A 205 -13.26 -0.36 -26.71
C PRO A 205 -13.45 -0.76 -25.25
N GLN A 206 -12.45 -1.43 -24.69
CA GLN A 206 -12.37 -1.75 -23.26
C GLN A 206 -11.28 -0.91 -22.63
N TYR A 207 -11.48 -0.48 -21.39
CA TYR A 207 -10.51 0.33 -20.67
C TYR A 207 -9.69 -0.57 -19.75
N CYS A 208 -8.40 -0.68 -19.99
CA CYS A 208 -7.48 -1.31 -19.06
C CYS A 208 -7.09 -0.28 -17.99
N HIS A 209 -7.40 -0.58 -16.74
CA HIS A 209 -6.94 0.20 -15.60
C HIS A 209 -5.55 -0.29 -15.19
N LEU A 210 -4.61 0.62 -15.06
CA LEU A 210 -3.33 0.36 -14.41
C LEU A 210 -3.24 1.24 -13.17
N ARG A 211 -3.33 0.62 -12.00
CA ARG A 211 -3.12 1.29 -10.72
C ARG A 211 -1.63 1.36 -10.44
N LEU A 212 -1.12 2.56 -10.15
CA LEU A 212 0.25 2.83 -9.72
C LEU A 212 0.18 3.43 -8.32
N PHE A 213 0.89 2.90 -7.33
CA PHE A 213 0.72 3.32 -5.94
C PHE A 213 1.98 3.10 -5.11
N ASN A 214 2.07 3.72 -3.94
CA ASN A 214 3.17 3.47 -3.00
C ASN A 214 3.21 2.01 -2.57
N ASP A 215 4.40 1.39 -2.57
CA ASP A 215 4.54 0.03 -2.04
C ASP A 215 4.53 0.03 -0.51
N THR A 216 3.34 0.17 0.07
CA THR A 216 3.05 0.07 1.51
C THR A 216 2.03 -1.05 1.78
N PRO A 217 2.12 -1.74 2.93
CA PRO A 217 1.19 -2.82 3.27
C PRO A 217 -0.28 -2.37 3.29
N GLY A 218 -1.18 -3.24 2.84
CA GLY A 218 -2.63 -3.03 2.84
C GLY A 218 -3.18 -2.18 1.68
N LEU A 219 -2.36 -1.34 1.02
CA LEU A 219 -2.84 -0.48 -0.06
C LEU A 219 -3.29 -1.26 -1.31
N ALA A 220 -2.58 -2.33 -1.67
CA ALA A 220 -2.96 -3.19 -2.79
C ALA A 220 -4.35 -3.82 -2.60
N ASP A 221 -4.67 -4.28 -1.38
CA ASP A 221 -5.94 -4.90 -1.05
C ASP A 221 -7.09 -3.88 -0.99
N LEU A 222 -6.80 -2.65 -0.57
CA LEU A 222 -7.75 -1.53 -0.65
C LEU A 222 -8.11 -1.23 -2.11
N ILE A 223 -7.10 -1.08 -2.97
CA ILE A 223 -7.27 -0.81 -4.41
C ILE A 223 -8.03 -1.94 -5.09
N GLU A 224 -7.73 -3.20 -4.78
CA GLU A 224 -8.43 -4.35 -5.35
C GLU A 224 -9.93 -4.32 -5.01
N LYS A 225 -10.29 -3.96 -3.77
CA LYS A 225 -11.71 -3.76 -3.39
C LYS A 225 -12.36 -2.58 -4.11
N GLU A 226 -11.64 -1.50 -4.36
CA GLU A 226 -12.16 -0.36 -5.14
C GLU A 226 -12.46 -0.78 -6.58
N GLU A 227 -11.53 -1.48 -7.23
CA GLU A 227 -11.70 -1.99 -8.60
C GLU A 227 -12.80 -3.05 -8.69
N GLU A 228 -12.92 -3.94 -7.71
CA GLU A 228 -13.99 -4.94 -7.66
C GLU A 228 -15.39 -4.31 -7.61
N LYS A 229 -15.56 -3.19 -6.88
CA LYS A 229 -16.81 -2.41 -6.82
C LYS A 229 -17.16 -1.75 -8.17
N LEU A 230 -16.16 -1.52 -9.02
CA LEU A 230 -16.32 -1.01 -10.38
C LEU A 230 -16.52 -2.12 -11.42
N ASP A 231 -16.66 -3.37 -10.98
CA ASP A 231 -16.72 -4.57 -11.83
C ASP A 231 -15.46 -4.82 -12.67
N TYR A 232 -14.30 -4.45 -12.12
CA TYR A 232 -13.00 -4.83 -12.64
C TYR A 232 -12.45 -6.07 -11.91
N ARG A 233 -11.51 -6.75 -12.55
CA ARG A 233 -10.75 -7.88 -12.00
C ARG A 233 -9.26 -7.67 -12.21
N LYS A 234 -8.47 -8.11 -11.23
CA LYS A 234 -7.01 -8.14 -11.30
C LYS A 234 -6.56 -9.11 -12.39
N MET A 235 -5.66 -8.66 -13.27
CA MET A 235 -5.20 -9.44 -14.42
C MET A 235 -3.81 -10.05 -14.25
N ALA A 236 -2.99 -9.46 -13.39
CA ALA A 236 -1.65 -9.94 -13.08
C ALA A 236 -1.29 -9.69 -11.61
N PRO A 237 -0.35 -10.45 -11.02
CA PRO A 237 0.21 -10.14 -9.70
C PRO A 237 0.78 -8.74 -9.67
N THR A 238 0.63 -8.04 -8.55
CA THR A 238 1.19 -6.70 -8.33
C THR A 238 2.70 -6.71 -8.57
N LYS A 239 3.18 -5.82 -9.44
CA LYS A 239 4.59 -5.66 -9.75
C LYS A 239 5.17 -4.52 -8.93
N LYS A 240 6.22 -4.81 -8.16
CA LYS A 240 6.97 -3.82 -7.38
C LYS A 240 8.15 -3.32 -8.19
N MET A 241 8.46 -2.04 -8.07
CA MET A 241 9.57 -1.39 -8.75
C MET A 241 10.16 -0.26 -7.89
N PHE A 242 11.38 0.14 -8.21
CA PHE A 242 12.07 1.26 -7.60
C PHE A 242 12.14 2.40 -8.61
N VAL A 243 11.51 3.53 -8.29
CA VAL A 243 11.61 4.75 -9.09
C VAL A 243 12.75 5.59 -8.51
N HIS A 244 13.84 5.73 -9.24
CA HIS A 244 15.03 6.47 -8.81
C HIS A 244 15.05 7.87 -9.41
N TRP A 245 15.34 8.89 -8.61
CA TRP A 245 15.33 10.29 -9.07
C TRP A 245 16.35 10.55 -10.18
N ASP A 246 17.52 9.93 -10.12
CA ASP A 246 18.61 10.10 -11.07
C ASP A 246 18.29 9.55 -12.47
N LYS A 247 17.37 8.59 -12.57
CA LYS A 247 16.92 8.06 -13.86
C LYS A 247 15.79 8.89 -14.51
N GLY A 248 15.24 9.88 -13.80
CA GLY A 248 14.21 10.78 -14.31
C GLY A 248 12.79 10.21 -14.28
N GLU A 249 11.90 10.80 -15.08
CA GLU A 249 10.46 10.51 -15.09
C GLU A 249 10.12 9.04 -15.39
N LEU A 250 8.98 8.59 -14.87
CA LEU A 250 8.46 7.26 -15.15
C LEU A 250 7.58 7.28 -16.40
N LYS A 251 7.94 6.49 -17.41
CA LYS A 251 7.13 6.26 -18.61
C LYS A 251 6.49 4.89 -18.56
N ILE A 252 5.16 4.87 -18.60
CA ILE A 252 4.34 3.67 -18.66
C ILE A 252 3.90 3.47 -20.10
N ILE A 253 4.31 2.36 -20.70
CA ILE A 253 3.99 2.03 -22.10
C ILE A 253 3.12 0.77 -22.11
N CYS A 254 1.91 0.88 -22.68
CA CYS A 254 1.00 -0.23 -22.90
C CYS A 254 1.19 -0.77 -24.32
N GLU A 255 1.71 -1.99 -24.41
CA GLU A 255 1.85 -2.73 -25.66
C GLU A 255 0.79 -3.83 -25.70
N VAL A 256 0.12 -3.99 -26.83
CA VAL A 256 -0.88 -5.05 -27.04
C VAL A 256 -0.60 -5.83 -28.32
N LYS A 257 -0.80 -7.15 -28.28
CA LYS A 257 -0.87 -8.02 -29.47
C LYS A 257 -2.27 -8.62 -29.57
N GLY A 258 -2.80 -8.78 -30.78
CA GLY A 258 -4.21 -9.15 -31.00
C GLY A 258 -5.20 -8.02 -30.68
N GLY A 259 -4.70 -6.78 -30.57
CA GLY A 259 -5.50 -5.59 -30.33
C GLY A 259 -4.77 -4.33 -30.75
N TYR A 260 -5.37 -3.18 -30.43
CA TYR A 260 -4.85 -1.86 -30.72
C TYR A 260 -5.13 -0.90 -29.56
N VAL A 261 -4.11 -0.11 -29.21
CA VAL A 261 -4.21 1.06 -28.33
C VAL A 261 -3.83 2.29 -29.16
N PRO A 262 -4.63 3.37 -29.13
CA PRO A 262 -4.30 4.60 -29.85
C PRO A 262 -2.89 5.11 -29.52
N GLU A 263 -2.14 5.56 -30.54
CA GLU A 263 -0.75 5.95 -30.37
C GLU A 263 -0.56 7.07 -29.33
N ASN A 264 -1.48 8.03 -29.27
CA ASN A 264 -1.52 9.11 -28.29
C ASN A 264 -1.90 8.64 -26.87
N GLU A 265 -2.44 7.43 -26.70
CA GLU A 265 -2.83 6.85 -25.42
C GLU A 265 -1.87 5.75 -24.94
N ARG A 266 -1.01 5.23 -25.82
CA ARG A 266 -0.12 4.09 -25.55
C ARG A 266 0.91 4.36 -24.46
N MET A 267 1.25 5.62 -24.24
CA MET A 267 2.27 6.05 -23.28
C MET A 267 1.67 7.07 -22.32
N LYS A 268 1.92 6.85 -21.03
CA LYS A 268 1.66 7.83 -19.96
C LYS A 268 2.99 8.17 -19.30
N THR A 269 3.26 9.46 -19.14
CA THR A 269 4.42 9.94 -18.39
C THR A 269 3.93 10.38 -17.02
N VAL A 270 4.64 9.96 -15.98
CA VAL A 270 4.45 10.40 -14.60
C VAL A 270 5.67 11.23 -14.25
N SER A 271 5.44 12.53 -14.01
CA SER A 271 6.52 13.44 -13.64
C SER A 271 7.13 13.01 -12.31
N LEU A 272 8.36 13.48 -12.02
CA LEU A 272 8.93 13.21 -10.70
C LEU A 272 8.06 13.83 -9.60
N ASP A 273 7.58 15.06 -9.76
CA ASP A 273 6.70 15.73 -8.80
C ASP A 273 5.46 14.90 -8.47
N ASP A 274 4.83 14.29 -9.48
CA ASP A 274 3.71 13.37 -9.28
C ASP A 274 4.13 12.11 -8.51
N ILE A 275 5.35 11.61 -8.69
CA ILE A 275 5.88 10.48 -7.92
C ILE A 275 6.22 10.90 -6.47
N TYR A 276 6.73 12.11 -6.24
CA TYR A 276 6.99 12.66 -4.90
C TYR A 276 5.72 12.63 -4.06
N ILE A 277 4.59 13.07 -4.65
CA ILE A 277 3.30 13.13 -3.98
C ILE A 277 2.41 11.91 -4.23
N LEU A 278 2.90 10.89 -4.94
CA LEU A 278 2.15 9.69 -5.25
C LEU A 278 1.67 9.02 -3.97
N ASP A 279 0.36 8.83 -3.85
CA ASP A 279 -0.28 7.82 -3.00
C ASP A 279 -0.74 6.66 -3.87
N GLN A 280 -1.71 6.96 -4.73
CA GLN A 280 -2.20 6.10 -5.80
C GLN A 280 -2.66 6.92 -7.01
N ASN A 281 -2.42 6.39 -8.21
CA ASN A 281 -2.84 6.93 -9.50
C ASN A 281 -3.52 5.83 -10.33
N LEU A 282 -4.54 6.22 -11.08
CA LEU A 282 -5.21 5.36 -12.05
C LEU A 282 -4.89 5.84 -13.47
N PHE A 283 -4.28 4.96 -14.26
CA PHE A 283 -4.10 5.18 -15.70
C PHE A 283 -5.05 4.28 -16.48
N SER A 284 -5.86 4.89 -17.34
CA SER A 284 -6.77 4.16 -18.23
C SER A 284 -6.22 4.13 -19.65
N PHE A 285 -6.18 2.94 -20.24
CA PHE A 285 -5.76 2.69 -21.63
C PHE A 285 -6.94 2.12 -22.42
N SER A 286 -7.38 2.82 -23.47
CA SER A 286 -8.43 2.32 -24.36
C SER A 286 -7.87 1.25 -25.30
N VAL A 287 -8.39 0.03 -25.20
CA VAL A 287 -7.93 -1.13 -25.97
C VAL A 287 -9.06 -1.67 -26.81
N ARG A 288 -8.80 -1.86 -28.11
CA ARG A 288 -9.72 -2.51 -29.04
C ARG A 288 -9.14 -3.85 -29.45
N ALA A 289 -9.87 -4.94 -29.22
CA ALA A 289 -9.46 -6.26 -29.72
C ALA A 289 -9.56 -6.30 -31.24
N THR A 290 -8.66 -7.00 -31.91
CA THR A 290 -8.68 -7.22 -33.36
C THR A 290 -8.88 -8.70 -33.65
N GLY A 291 -9.92 -9.02 -34.43
CA GLY A 291 -10.30 -10.42 -34.68
C GLY A 291 -10.75 -11.15 -33.42
N ASP A 292 -10.65 -12.48 -33.45
CA ASP A 292 -11.18 -13.36 -32.40
C ASP A 292 -10.11 -13.94 -31.45
N ALA A 293 -8.82 -13.64 -31.68
CA ALA A 293 -7.73 -14.10 -30.82
C ALA A 293 -7.75 -13.42 -29.44
N ASP A 294 -7.15 -14.07 -28.44
CA ASP A 294 -6.88 -13.45 -27.14
C ASP A 294 -5.92 -12.26 -27.31
N VAL A 295 -6.05 -11.26 -26.43
CA VAL A 295 -5.23 -10.06 -26.47
C VAL A 295 -4.12 -10.18 -25.44
N ASP A 296 -2.87 -10.14 -25.89
CA ASP A 296 -1.71 -10.11 -25.00
C ASP A 296 -1.39 -8.67 -24.62
N PHE A 297 -1.33 -8.39 -23.33
CA PHE A 297 -0.95 -7.10 -22.78
C PHE A 297 0.48 -7.16 -22.24
N LYS A 298 1.22 -6.07 -22.42
CA LYS A 298 2.51 -5.85 -21.75
C LYS A 298 2.65 -4.38 -21.35
N PHE A 299 2.81 -4.14 -20.05
CA PHE A 299 3.19 -2.84 -19.52
C PHE A 299 4.70 -2.77 -19.31
N ASN A 300 5.35 -1.78 -19.89
CA ASN A 300 6.76 -1.47 -19.65
C ASN A 300 6.88 -0.19 -18.82
N PHE A 301 7.83 -0.17 -17.88
CA PHE A 301 8.02 0.93 -16.92
C PHE A 301 9.44 1.50 -17.08
N TYR A 302 9.64 2.33 -18.09
CA TYR A 302 10.95 2.87 -18.43
C TYR A 302 11.25 4.15 -17.63
N PRO A 303 12.50 4.44 -17.25
CA PRO A 303 13.70 3.58 -17.28
C PRO A 303 13.91 2.76 -15.98
N HIS A 304 12.85 2.61 -15.19
CA HIS A 304 12.95 2.12 -13.81
C HIS A 304 12.83 0.59 -13.69
N CYS A 305 12.32 -0.07 -14.71
CA CYS A 305 12.13 -1.53 -14.73
C CYS A 305 12.38 -2.09 -16.13
N ASP A 306 13.38 -2.96 -16.24
CA ASP A 306 13.75 -3.59 -17.51
C ASP A 306 12.75 -4.67 -17.94
N GLU A 307 12.21 -5.40 -16.96
CA GLU A 307 11.19 -6.41 -17.21
C GLU A 307 9.80 -5.77 -17.14
N GLY A 308 9.04 -5.85 -18.24
CA GLY A 308 7.64 -5.45 -18.22
C GLY A 308 6.75 -6.37 -17.37
N GLN A 309 5.46 -6.06 -17.30
CA GLN A 309 4.42 -6.91 -16.73
C GLN A 309 3.49 -7.34 -17.85
N ALA A 310 3.40 -8.65 -18.10
CA ALA A 310 2.58 -9.19 -19.18
C ALA A 310 1.45 -10.08 -18.65
N PHE A 311 0.32 -10.09 -19.36
CA PHE A 311 -0.82 -10.97 -19.10
C PHE A 311 -1.67 -11.13 -20.35
N ILE A 312 -2.53 -12.15 -20.36
CA ILE A 312 -3.43 -12.45 -21.49
C ILE A 312 -4.86 -12.14 -21.08
N ALA A 313 -5.63 -11.51 -21.98
CA ALA A 313 -7.02 -11.14 -21.75
C ALA A 313 -7.95 -11.74 -22.80
N LYS A 314 -9.06 -12.32 -22.32
CA LYS A 314 -10.11 -12.90 -23.17
C LYS A 314 -11.27 -11.94 -23.34
N PHE A 315 -11.61 -11.63 -24.58
CA PHE A 315 -12.74 -10.77 -24.93
C PHE A 315 -13.90 -11.63 -25.47
N SER A 316 -15.12 -11.29 -25.08
CA SER A 316 -16.35 -11.95 -25.48
C SER A 316 -17.03 -11.28 -26.67
N GLY A 317 -17.84 -12.04 -27.41
CA GLY A 317 -18.44 -11.62 -28.68
C GLY A 317 -17.55 -12.03 -29.86
N MET A 318 -18.15 -12.52 -30.95
CA MET A 318 -17.44 -12.83 -32.18
C MET A 318 -17.41 -11.60 -33.08
N TYR A 319 -16.31 -11.37 -33.79
CA TYR A 319 -16.40 -10.61 -35.03
C TYR A 319 -17.19 -11.48 -36.01
N LEU A 320 -18.50 -11.22 -36.12
CA LEU A 320 -19.26 -11.72 -37.27
C LEU A 320 -18.68 -11.01 -38.50
N GLY A 321 -17.70 -11.65 -39.13
CA GLY A 321 -17.26 -11.28 -40.46
C GLY A 321 -18.50 -11.26 -41.33
N LEU A 322 -18.86 -10.07 -41.83
CA LEU A 322 -19.65 -9.95 -43.04
C LEU A 322 -18.83 -10.62 -44.14
N VAL A 323 -19.07 -11.90 -44.34
CA VAL A 323 -18.79 -12.57 -45.59
C VAL A 323 -19.96 -12.24 -46.51
N ALA A 324 -19.62 -11.62 -47.65
CA ALA A 324 -20.45 -11.09 -48.75
C ALA A 324 -20.90 -9.63 -48.59
#